data_AF-A0A938V9Q5-F1
#
_entry.id   AF-A0A938V9Q5-F1
#
_cell.length_a   1.000
_cell.length_b   1.000
_cell.length_c   1.000
_cell.angle_alpha   90.00
_cell.angle_beta   90.00
_cell.angle_gamma   90.00
#
_symmetry.space_group_name_H-M   'P 1'
#
loop_
_entity.id
_entity.type
_entity.pdbx_description
1 polymer ?
#
loop_
_entity_poly.entity_id
_entity_poly.type
_entity_poly.pdbx_seq_one_letter_code
_entity_poly.pdbx_strand_id
1 'polypeptide(L)'
;MPKPLKAVVSGGELSRLLLAVKKVLAQKLHPKLMILDEIDAGIGGKTAEFMADYIHQIAACHQVLCITHLAQIAAVADDHLSIVKHSSPSQTRIEWITLDDTQRKQEIARMLSGKITEHSVKHADELLNR
;
A
#
# COMPACT_ATOMS: atom_id res chain seq x y z
N MET A 1 24.53 -25.55 -5.95
CA MET A 1 23.51 -25.92 -4.95
C MET A 1 22.55 -24.75 -4.76
N PRO A 2 21.23 -24.98 -4.61
CA PRO A 2 20.30 -23.90 -4.28
C PRO A 2 20.69 -23.29 -2.93
N LYS A 3 20.66 -21.95 -2.85
CA LYS A 3 20.92 -21.21 -1.60
C LYS A 3 19.63 -21.07 -0.80
N PRO A 4 19.70 -20.86 0.53
CA PRO A 4 18.51 -20.60 1.35
C PRO A 4 17.67 -19.46 0.78
N LEU A 5 16.33 -19.56 0.82
CA LEU A 5 15.41 -18.61 0.20
C LEU A 5 15.70 -17.14 0.61
N LYS A 6 15.99 -16.91 1.90
CA LYS A 6 16.40 -15.60 2.45
C LYS A 6 17.65 -15.00 1.77
N ALA A 7 18.51 -15.83 1.19
CA ALA A 7 19.77 -15.43 0.58
C ALA A 7 19.66 -15.18 -0.94
N VAL A 8 18.49 -15.40 -1.53
CA VAL A 8 18.27 -15.33 -2.99
C VAL A 8 17.15 -14.37 -3.37
N VAL A 9 16.19 -14.16 -2.47
CA VAL A 9 14.95 -13.44 -2.73
C VAL A 9 15.02 -12.02 -2.16
N SER A 10 14.50 -11.04 -2.89
CA SER A 10 14.40 -9.65 -2.40
C SER A 10 13.37 -9.50 -1.27
N GLY A 11 13.45 -8.41 -0.49
CA GLY A 11 12.49 -8.13 0.60
C GLY A 11 11.03 -8.13 0.13
N GLY A 12 10.77 -7.51 -1.03
CA GLY A 12 9.44 -7.48 -1.65
C GLY A 12 8.96 -8.85 -2.12
N GLU A 13 9.81 -9.66 -2.76
CA GLU A 13 9.43 -11.00 -3.20
C GLU A 13 9.14 -11.95 -2.01
N LEU A 14 9.93 -11.86 -0.95
CA LEU A 14 9.68 -12.64 0.27
C LEU A 14 8.36 -12.22 0.92
N SER A 15 8.08 -10.92 0.96
CA SER A 15 6.82 -10.37 1.48
C SER A 15 5.62 -10.82 0.65
N ARG A 16 5.72 -10.83 -0.69
CA ARG A 16 4.67 -11.35 -1.58
C ARG A 16 4.44 -12.85 -1.41
N LEU A 17 5.50 -13.64 -1.24
CA LEU A 17 5.37 -15.07 -0.96
C LEU A 17 4.72 -15.32 0.40
N LEU A 18 5.10 -14.57 1.43
CA LEU A 18 4.49 -14.67 2.75
C LEU A 18 3.02 -14.27 2.71
N LEU A 19 2.68 -13.25 1.93
CA LEU A 19 1.30 -12.83 1.68
C LEU A 19 0.53 -13.97 0.99
N ALA A 20 1.12 -14.57 -0.06
CA ALA A 20 0.61 -15.75 -0.79
C ALA A 20 0.14 -16.87 0.15
N VAL A 21 1.03 -17.24 1.07
CA VAL A 21 0.80 -18.29 2.08
C VAL A 21 -0.24 -17.84 3.11
N LYS A 22 -0.14 -16.59 3.58
CA LYS A 22 -1.04 -16.07 4.61
C LYS A 22 -2.48 -16.02 4.15
N LYS A 23 -2.81 -15.63 2.92
CA LYS A 23 -4.22 -15.63 2.46
C LYS A 23 -4.83 -17.03 2.49
N VAL A 24 -4.07 -18.05 2.09
CA VAL A 24 -4.52 -19.45 2.15
C VAL A 24 -4.80 -19.86 3.60
N LEU A 25 -4.03 -19.33 4.55
CA LEU A 25 -4.18 -19.62 5.97
C LEU A 25 -5.10 -18.65 6.73
N ALA A 26 -5.42 -17.47 6.16
CA ALA A 26 -6.06 -16.36 6.85
C ALA A 26 -7.44 -16.74 7.40
N GLN A 27 -8.18 -17.59 6.69
CA GLN A 27 -9.48 -18.09 7.14
C GLN A 27 -9.39 -19.04 8.35
N LYS A 28 -8.19 -19.57 8.65
CA LYS A 28 -7.95 -20.55 9.73
C LYS A 28 -7.13 -19.97 10.89
N LEU A 29 -6.68 -18.72 10.77
CA LEU A 29 -5.86 -18.07 11.76
C LEU A 29 -6.69 -17.02 12.51
N HIS A 30 -6.42 -16.88 13.80
CA HIS A 30 -7.00 -15.81 14.59
C HIS A 30 -6.59 -14.45 13.99
N PRO A 31 -7.48 -13.42 14.04
CA PRO A 31 -7.16 -12.07 13.62
C PRO A 31 -5.87 -11.57 14.26
N LYS A 32 -5.04 -10.87 13.48
CA LYS A 32 -3.71 -10.37 13.88
C LYS A 32 -3.41 -9.09 13.11
N LEU A 33 -2.52 -8.26 13.65
CA LEU A 33 -1.93 -7.13 12.93
C LEU A 33 -0.85 -7.63 11.97
N MET A 34 -0.89 -7.14 10.73
CA MET A 34 0.11 -7.36 9.70
C MET A 34 0.67 -6.03 9.25
N ILE A 35 1.98 -5.84 9.39
CA ILE A 35 2.69 -4.68 8.87
C ILE A 35 3.37 -5.12 7.57
N LEU A 36 3.01 -4.47 6.46
CA LEU A 36 3.57 -4.69 5.15
C LEU A 36 4.38 -3.45 4.77
N ASP A 37 5.68 -3.65 4.61
CA ASP A 37 6.61 -2.63 4.13
C ASP A 37 7.26 -3.15 2.84
N GLU A 38 7.49 -2.26 1.87
CA GLU A 38 8.05 -2.58 0.55
C GLU A 38 7.33 -3.70 -0.24
N ILE A 39 6.04 -3.97 0.02
CA ILE A 39 5.29 -4.99 -0.73
C ILE A 39 5.16 -4.64 -2.22
N ASP A 40 5.25 -3.34 -2.51
CA ASP A 40 5.18 -2.71 -3.81
C ASP A 40 6.55 -2.58 -4.51
N ALA A 41 7.63 -3.10 -3.91
CA ALA A 41 8.95 -3.05 -4.52
C ALA A 41 9.01 -3.86 -5.83
N GLY A 42 9.39 -3.18 -6.92
CA GLY A 42 9.58 -3.79 -8.24
C GLY A 42 8.30 -4.20 -8.95
N ILE A 43 7.13 -3.71 -8.53
CA ILE A 43 5.85 -3.96 -9.20
C ILE A 43 5.17 -2.66 -9.64
N GLY A 44 4.28 -2.77 -10.62
CA GLY A 44 3.51 -1.64 -11.14
C GLY A 44 2.36 -2.11 -12.05
N GLY A 45 1.52 -1.15 -12.45
CA GLY A 45 0.36 -1.40 -13.31
C GLY A 45 -0.55 -2.51 -12.79
N LYS A 46 -0.94 -3.43 -13.67
CA LYS A 46 -1.87 -4.52 -13.35
C LYS A 46 -1.40 -5.45 -12.22
N THR A 47 -0.08 -5.60 -12.04
CA THR A 47 0.46 -6.39 -10.92
C THR A 47 0.21 -5.71 -9.57
N ALA A 48 0.30 -4.38 -9.52
CA ALA A 48 -0.02 -3.61 -8.33
C ALA A 48 -1.51 -3.67 -8.00
N GLU A 49 -2.38 -3.67 -9.01
CA GLU A 49 -3.83 -3.86 -8.81
C GLU A 49 -4.15 -5.24 -8.22
N PHE A 50 -3.56 -6.31 -8.75
CA PHE A 50 -3.74 -7.63 -8.16
C PHE A 50 -3.22 -7.71 -6.72
N MET A 51 -2.13 -7.00 -6.40
CA MET A 51 -1.61 -6.91 -5.05
C MET A 51 -2.57 -6.15 -4.13
N ALA A 52 -3.16 -5.06 -4.61
CA ALA A 52 -4.16 -4.28 -3.90
C ALA A 52 -5.39 -5.16 -3.56
N ASP A 53 -5.96 -5.85 -4.54
CA ASP A 53 -7.08 -6.78 -4.36
C ASP A 53 -6.74 -7.88 -3.33
N TYR A 54 -5.48 -8.32 -3.32
CA TYR A 54 -4.97 -9.33 -2.41
C TYR A 54 -4.88 -8.84 -0.96
N ILE A 55 -4.35 -7.63 -0.78
CA ILE A 55 -4.24 -6.97 0.53
C ILE A 55 -5.63 -6.73 1.10
N HIS A 56 -6.56 -6.22 0.28
CA HIS A 56 -7.94 -5.98 0.68
C HIS A 56 -8.65 -7.28 1.15
N GLN A 57 -8.42 -8.40 0.46
CA GLN A 57 -8.96 -9.70 0.89
C GLN A 57 -8.39 -10.19 2.23
N ILE A 58 -7.13 -9.87 2.54
CA ILE A 58 -6.54 -10.18 3.84
C ILE A 58 -7.12 -9.26 4.92
N ALA A 59 -7.34 -7.99 4.59
CA ALA A 59 -7.89 -6.97 5.50
C ALA A 59 -9.26 -7.38 6.07
N ALA A 60 -10.05 -8.16 5.32
CA ALA A 60 -11.32 -8.72 5.77
C ALA A 60 -11.21 -9.64 7.01
N CYS A 61 -10.03 -10.24 7.27
CA CYS A 61 -9.80 -11.15 8.39
C CYS A 61 -8.72 -10.66 9.38
N HIS A 62 -7.88 -9.72 8.96
CA HIS A 62 -6.71 -9.26 9.71
C HIS A 62 -6.57 -7.75 9.59
N GLN A 63 -6.07 -7.07 10.62
CA GLN A 63 -5.72 -5.66 10.47
C GLN A 63 -4.43 -5.57 9.65
N VAL A 64 -4.44 -4.79 8.56
CA VAL A 64 -3.27 -4.59 7.71
C VAL A 64 -2.84 -3.13 7.76
N LEU A 65 -1.58 -2.89 8.13
CA LEU A 65 -0.90 -1.60 7.98
C LEU A 65 0.07 -1.74 6.80
N CYS A 66 -0.21 -1.06 5.70
CA CYS A 66 0.62 -1.09 4.50
C CYS A 66 1.31 0.25 4.29
N ILE A 67 2.64 0.24 4.14
CA ILE A 67 3.43 1.39 3.71
C ILE A 67 3.62 1.24 2.20
N THR A 68 3.15 2.21 1.42
CA THR A 68 3.19 2.13 -0.04
C THR A 68 3.33 3.50 -0.68
N HIS A 69 3.93 3.52 -1.87
CA HIS A 69 3.97 4.67 -2.76
C HIS A 69 3.09 4.48 -4.01
N LEU A 70 2.44 3.32 -4.16
CA LEU A 70 1.59 3.02 -5.30
C LEU A 70 0.14 3.40 -5.01
N ALA A 71 -0.41 4.26 -5.88
CA ALA A 71 -1.79 4.69 -5.81
C ALA A 71 -2.79 3.52 -5.83
N GLN A 72 -2.49 2.45 -6.58
CA GLN A 72 -3.33 1.26 -6.68
C GLN A 72 -3.54 0.57 -5.34
N ILE A 73 -2.49 0.51 -4.50
CA ILE A 73 -2.57 -0.13 -3.18
C ILE A 73 -3.21 0.83 -2.17
N ALA A 74 -2.85 2.11 -2.21
CA ALA A 74 -3.46 3.10 -1.32
C ALA A 74 -4.97 3.28 -1.57
N ALA A 75 -5.43 3.12 -2.82
CA ALA A 75 -6.82 3.30 -3.20
C ALA A 75 -7.78 2.26 -2.60
N VAL A 76 -7.32 1.05 -2.25
CA VAL A 76 -8.17 -0.02 -1.68
C VAL A 76 -8.17 -0.05 -0.15
N ALA A 77 -7.47 0.88 0.50
CA ALA A 77 -7.40 0.95 1.96
C ALA A 77 -8.72 1.43 2.56
N ASP A 78 -9.09 0.93 3.73
CA ASP A 78 -10.25 1.46 4.47
C ASP A 78 -9.95 2.89 4.96
N ASP A 79 -8.78 3.06 5.61
CA ASP A 79 -8.24 4.34 6.06
C ASP A 79 -6.95 4.68 5.31
N HIS A 80 -6.82 5.93 4.86
CA HIS A 80 -5.60 6.42 4.21
C HIS A 80 -4.91 7.47 5.09
N LEU A 81 -3.70 7.14 5.55
CA LEU A 81 -2.83 8.05 6.30
C LEU A 81 -1.76 8.63 5.38
N SER A 82 -1.67 9.96 5.30
CA SER A 82 -0.53 10.63 4.63
C SER A 82 0.55 10.97 5.65
N ILE A 83 1.80 10.66 5.31
CA ILE A 83 2.98 10.99 6.11
C ILE A 83 3.64 12.24 5.53
N VAL A 84 3.77 13.29 6.35
CA VAL A 84 4.35 14.57 5.94
C VAL A 84 5.62 14.84 6.75
N LYS A 85 6.69 15.18 6.03
CA LYS A 85 7.97 15.59 6.63
C LYS A 85 8.08 17.11 6.61
N HIS A 86 8.18 17.71 7.78
CA HIS A 86 8.52 19.12 7.97
C HIS A 86 10.00 19.23 8.32
N SER A 87 10.76 19.96 7.50
CA SER A 87 12.19 20.17 7.74
C SER A 87 12.48 21.67 7.89
N SER A 88 13.14 22.04 8.98
CA SER A 88 13.68 23.37 9.24
C SER A 88 15.19 23.26 9.52
N PRO A 89 15.96 24.36 9.52
CA PRO A 89 17.39 24.31 9.81
C PRO A 89 17.74 23.72 11.19
N SER A 90 16.85 23.86 12.18
CA SER A 90 17.07 23.40 13.55
C SER A 90 16.41 22.06 13.89
N GLN A 91 15.40 21.63 13.13
CA GLN A 91 14.63 20.43 13.45
C GLN A 91 13.93 19.83 12.23
N THR A 92 13.87 18.49 12.19
CA THR A 92 12.97 17.72 11.33
C THR A 92 11.86 17.09 12.19
N ARG A 93 10.61 17.23 11.76
CA ARG A 93 9.44 16.57 12.36
C ARG A 93 8.69 15.77 11.30
N ILE A 94 8.19 14.60 11.69
CA ILE A 94 7.27 13.79 10.90
C ILE A 94 5.89 13.88 11.54
N GLU A 95 4.88 14.12 10.74
CA GLU A 95 3.47 14.14 11.14
C GLU A 95 2.70 13.18 10.23
N TRP A 96 1.61 12.62 10.75
CA TRP A 96 0.66 11.84 9.95
C TRP A 96 -0.73 12.46 10.04
N ILE A 97 -1.48 12.37 8.95
CA ILE A 97 -2.82 12.92 8.83
C ILE A 97 -3.72 11.82 8.26
N THR A 98 -4.84 11.55 8.93
CA THR A 98 -5.92 10.74 8.35
C THR A 98 -6.65 11.57 7.31
N LEU A 99 -6.69 11.07 6.08
CA LEU A 99 -7.30 11.78 4.96
C LEU A 99 -8.82 11.52 4.92
N ASP A 100 -9.60 12.59 4.81
CA ASP A 100 -11.01 12.48 4.40
C ASP A 100 -11.13 12.09 2.91
N ASP A 101 -12.35 11.82 2.42
CA ASP A 101 -12.57 11.38 1.04
C ASP A 101 -12.05 12.36 -0.02
N THR A 102 -12.12 13.66 0.25
CA THR A 102 -11.66 14.70 -0.67
C THR A 102 -10.13 14.74 -0.70
N GLN A 103 -9.51 14.74 0.48
CA GLN A 103 -8.06 14.71 0.64
C GLN A 103 -7.47 13.41 0.08
N ARG A 104 -8.13 12.27 0.32
CA ARG A 104 -7.78 10.96 -0.22
C ARG A 104 -7.76 10.98 -1.74
N LYS A 105 -8.81 11.53 -2.38
CA LYS A 105 -8.86 11.65 -3.85
C LYS A 105 -7.72 12.51 -4.39
N GLN A 106 -7.44 13.63 -3.75
CA GLN A 106 -6.32 14.51 -4.10
C GLN A 106 -4.97 13.81 -3.94
N GLU A 107 -4.78 13.05 -2.87
CA GLU A 107 -3.54 12.32 -2.62
C GLU A 107 -3.33 11.20 -3.64
N ILE A 108 -4.37 10.42 -3.95
CA ILE A 108 -4.30 9.41 -5.01
C ILE A 108 -3.97 10.05 -6.36
N ALA A 109 -4.59 11.19 -6.69
CA ALA A 109 -4.28 11.96 -7.90
C ALA A 109 -2.81 12.42 -7.93
N ARG A 110 -2.28 12.89 -6.79
CA ARG A 110 -0.88 13.26 -6.63
C ARG A 110 0.05 12.06 -6.77
N MET A 111 -0.28 10.90 -6.18
CA MET A 111 0.50 9.66 -6.31
C MET A 111 0.55 9.16 -7.76
N LEU A 112 -0.55 9.27 -8.51
CA LEU A 112 -0.64 8.83 -9.90
C LEU A 112 0.17 9.69 -10.87
N SER A 113 0.19 11.02 -10.69
CA SER A 113 0.71 11.96 -11.70
C SER A 113 1.79 12.92 -11.19
N GLY A 114 2.17 12.83 -9.92
CA GLY A 114 3.07 13.77 -9.23
C GLY A 114 2.45 15.16 -8.96
N LYS A 115 1.29 15.47 -9.55
CA LYS A 115 0.56 16.72 -9.41
C LYS A 115 -0.95 16.50 -9.52
N ILE A 116 -1.71 17.41 -8.91
CA ILE A 116 -3.16 17.41 -8.97
C ILE A 116 -3.60 18.19 -10.20
N THR A 117 -4.28 17.52 -11.12
CA THR A 117 -4.89 18.08 -12.34
C THR A 117 -6.29 17.49 -12.50
N GLU A 118 -7.12 18.07 -13.35
CA GLU A 118 -8.45 17.51 -13.64
C GLU A 118 -8.38 16.05 -14.11
N HIS A 119 -7.41 15.73 -14.97
CA HIS A 119 -7.19 14.36 -15.44
C HIS A 119 -6.73 13.41 -14.34
N SER A 120 -5.82 13.83 -13.46
CA SER A 120 -5.34 12.96 -12.38
C SER A 120 -6.40 12.73 -11.31
N VAL A 121 -7.24 13.74 -11.04
CA VAL A 121 -8.41 13.59 -10.15
C VAL A 121 -9.44 12.65 -10.76
N LYS A 122 -9.71 12.75 -12.07
CA LYS A 122 -10.61 11.82 -12.75
C LYS A 122 -10.10 10.38 -12.67
N HIS A 123 -8.80 10.17 -12.92
CA HIS A 123 -8.21 8.84 -12.83
C HIS A 123 -8.20 8.31 -11.39
N ALA A 124 -7.99 9.17 -10.39
CA ALA A 124 -8.11 8.80 -8.98
C ALA A 124 -9.53 8.38 -8.62
N ASP A 125 -10.55 9.06 -9.15
CA ASP A 125 -11.96 8.72 -8.94
C ASP A 125 -12.31 7.36 -9.53
N GLU A 126 -11.84 7.05 -10.74
CA GLU A 126 -11.99 5.73 -11.37
C GLU A 126 -11.33 4.63 -10.52
N LEU A 127 -10.18 4.92 -9.91
CA LEU A 127 -9.44 3.95 -9.09
C LEU A 127 -10.09 3.72 -7.72
N LEU A 128 -10.68 4.76 -7.12
CA LEU A 128 -11.34 4.69 -5.80
C LEU A 128 -12.72 4.02 -5.86
N ASN A 129 -13.41 4.10 -6.99
CA ASN A 129 -14.76 3.56 -7.18
C ASN A 129 -14.78 2.19 -7.88
N ARG A 130 -13.67 1.45 -7.82
CA ARG A 130 -13.52 0.14 -8.45
C ARG A 130 -14.00 -0.98 -7.53
#